data_AF-A0A6P1RCH8-F1
#
_entry.id   AF-A0A6P1RCH8-F1
#
_cell.length_a   1.000
_cell.length_b   1.000
_cell.length_c   1.000
_cell.angle_alpha   90.00
_cell.angle_beta   90.00
_cell.angle_gamma   90.00
#
_symmetry.space_group_name_H-M   'P 1'
#
loop_
_entity.id
_entity.type
_entity.pdbx_description
1 polymer ?
#
loop_
_entity_poly.entity_id
_entity_poly.type
_entity_poly.pdbx_seq_one_letter_code
_entity_poly.pdbx_strand_id
1 'polypeptide(L)'
;MNLRICAAALISLLTISSVQAQVRSPSRLPDPRTEFVRQCAPRMLGRWEHPEEVCGCLHDHAAAVVEDRDLREALLRGISETGVPTIETDWVPTSKQGEIGPTFTKIAKPTLQCMFDPAK
;
A
#
# COMPACT_ATOMS: atom_id res chain seq x y z
N MET A 1 -20.46 67.80 40.08
CA MET A 1 -19.40 67.70 41.11
C MET A 1 -18.37 66.69 40.61
N ASN A 2 -17.15 67.15 40.31
CA ASN A 2 -16.03 66.33 39.81
C ASN A 2 -15.27 65.67 40.97
N LEU A 3 -14.89 64.39 40.86
CA LEU A 3 -13.69 63.74 41.45
C LEU A 3 -13.68 62.25 41.00
N ARG A 4 -12.83 61.76 40.10
CA ARG A 4 -11.36 61.50 40.10
C ARG A 4 -10.98 60.07 40.54
N ILE A 5 -10.29 59.39 39.61
CA ILE A 5 -9.14 58.47 39.77
C ILE A 5 -9.43 57.05 40.30
N CYS A 6 -9.08 56.03 39.49
CA CYS A 6 -7.99 55.11 39.83
C CYS A 6 -7.64 54.22 38.64
N ALA A 7 -6.38 54.33 38.22
CA ALA A 7 -5.73 53.48 37.25
C ALA A 7 -5.49 52.09 37.85
N ALA A 8 -5.73 51.04 37.06
CA ALA A 8 -5.12 49.73 37.28
C ALA A 8 -4.61 49.22 35.93
N ALA A 9 -3.29 49.32 35.76
CA ALA A 9 -2.56 48.67 34.69
C ALA A 9 -2.57 47.16 34.91
N LEU A 10 -2.95 46.37 33.91
CA LEU A 10 -2.66 44.95 33.85
C LEU A 10 -1.78 44.68 32.64
N ILE A 11 -0.50 44.46 32.96
CA ILE A 11 0.60 44.11 32.08
C ILE A 11 0.27 42.78 31.41
N SER A 12 0.06 42.79 30.10
CA SER A 12 -0.09 41.56 29.31
C SER A 12 1.27 40.88 29.17
N LEU A 13 1.49 39.83 29.97
CA LEU A 13 2.64 38.94 29.85
C LEU A 13 2.55 38.14 28.54
N LEU A 14 3.32 38.57 27.54
CA LEU A 14 3.61 37.81 26.33
C LEU A 14 4.42 36.57 26.70
N THR A 15 3.75 35.44 26.93
CA THR A 15 4.40 34.13 27.00
C THR A 15 4.59 33.62 25.57
N ILE A 16 5.75 33.91 25.00
CA ILE A 16 6.23 33.30 23.76
C ILE A 16 6.49 31.83 24.09
N SER A 17 5.47 31.00 23.90
CA SER A 17 5.63 29.54 23.91
C SER A 17 6.32 29.17 22.60
N SER A 18 7.56 28.73 22.70
CA SER A 18 8.31 28.16 21.57
C SER A 18 7.60 26.89 21.11
N VAL A 19 6.74 27.03 20.10
CA VAL A 19 6.24 25.90 19.32
C VAL A 19 7.46 25.30 18.62
N GLN A 20 8.07 24.28 19.23
CA GLN A 20 8.95 23.37 18.51
C GLN A 20 8.08 22.72 17.43
N ALA A 21 8.15 23.27 16.22
CA ALA A 21 7.71 22.59 15.02
C ALA A 21 8.56 21.31 14.92
N GLN A 22 8.08 20.24 15.52
CA GLN A 22 8.50 18.88 15.20
C GLN A 22 8.25 18.74 13.71
N VAL A 23 9.32 18.89 12.91
CA VAL A 23 9.34 18.61 11.48
C VAL A 23 8.91 17.16 11.36
N ARG A 24 7.61 16.97 11.15
CA ARG A 24 6.98 15.69 10.90
C ARG A 24 7.68 15.17 9.65
N SER A 25 8.58 14.19 9.85
CA SER A 25 9.31 13.57 8.76
C SER A 25 8.31 13.21 7.66
N PRO A 26 8.67 13.41 6.38
CA PRO A 26 7.76 13.13 5.28
C PRO A 26 7.28 11.70 5.45
N SER A 27 5.97 11.54 5.55
CA SER A 27 5.27 10.27 5.64
C SER A 27 5.93 9.32 4.64
N ARG A 28 6.74 8.37 5.10
CA ARG A 28 7.30 7.35 4.21
C ARG A 28 6.09 6.74 3.51
N LEU A 29 6.08 6.79 2.17
CA LEU A 29 5.08 6.05 1.42
C LEU A 29 5.09 4.61 1.95
N PRO A 30 3.91 3.99 2.18
CA PRO A 30 3.85 2.62 2.64
C PRO A 30 4.69 1.74 1.71
N ASP A 31 5.61 0.98 2.29
CA ASP A 31 6.41 0.02 1.55
C ASP A 31 5.47 -1.00 0.90
N PRO A 32 5.53 -1.23 -0.44
CA PRO A 32 4.58 -2.09 -1.14
C PRO A 32 4.50 -3.51 -0.58
N ARG A 33 5.62 -4.03 -0.07
CA ARG A 33 5.68 -5.32 0.61
C ARG A 33 4.90 -5.28 1.92
N THR A 34 5.14 -4.27 2.76
CA THR A 34 4.41 -4.08 4.03
C THR A 34 2.90 -3.99 3.80
N GLU A 35 2.46 -3.29 2.75
CA GLU A 35 1.03 -3.18 2.44
C GLU A 35 0.43 -4.51 1.95
N PHE A 36 1.14 -5.25 1.10
CA PHE A 36 0.73 -6.60 0.68
C PHE A 36 0.56 -7.53 1.87
N VAL A 37 1.53 -7.54 2.81
CA VAL A 37 1.47 -8.37 4.02
C VAL A 37 0.28 -8.00 4.87
N ARG A 38 0.07 -6.71 5.10
CA ARG A 38 -1.04 -6.21 5.92
C ARG A 38 -2.39 -6.63 5.34
N GLN A 39 -2.54 -6.62 4.02
CA GLN A 39 -3.79 -6.96 3.34
C GLN A 39 -4.01 -8.47 3.20
N CYS A 40 -3.04 -9.22 2.66
CA CYS A 40 -3.28 -10.60 2.22
C CYS A 40 -2.77 -11.68 3.19
N ALA A 41 -1.72 -11.42 4.00
CA ALA A 41 -1.16 -12.45 4.88
C ALA A 41 -2.17 -13.00 5.91
N PRO A 42 -3.08 -12.20 6.51
CA PRO A 42 -4.08 -12.75 7.43
C PRO A 42 -5.01 -13.78 6.78
N ARG A 43 -5.34 -13.61 5.49
CA ARG A 43 -6.20 -14.55 4.74
C ARG A 43 -5.51 -15.89 4.49
N MET A 44 -4.18 -15.90 4.38
CA MET A 44 -3.40 -17.12 4.10
C MET A 44 -3.42 -18.16 5.24
N LEU A 45 -3.71 -17.73 6.47
CA LEU A 45 -3.76 -18.60 7.65
C LEU A 45 -4.95 -19.56 7.62
N GLY A 46 -6.09 -19.14 7.04
CA GLY A 46 -7.30 -19.94 6.86
C GLY A 46 -7.54 -20.39 5.42
N ARG A 47 -6.51 -20.37 4.56
CA ARG A 47 -6.67 -20.54 3.10
C ARG A 47 -7.41 -21.81 2.64
N TRP A 48 -7.41 -22.84 3.48
CA TRP A 48 -8.09 -24.11 3.17
C TRP A 48 -9.58 -24.08 3.54
N GLU A 49 -9.96 -23.22 4.49
CA GLU A 49 -11.34 -23.05 4.96
C GLU A 49 -12.07 -21.97 4.16
N HIS A 50 -11.34 -20.93 3.73
CA HIS A 50 -11.86 -19.78 2.98
C HIS A 50 -10.97 -19.42 1.77
N PRO A 51 -10.85 -20.31 0.77
CA PRO A 51 -10.03 -20.07 -0.41
C PRO A 51 -10.45 -18.82 -1.19
N GLU A 52 -11.75 -18.49 -1.20
CA GLU A 52 -12.31 -17.31 -1.86
C GLU A 52 -11.73 -15.99 -1.34
N GLU A 53 -11.42 -15.91 -0.04
CA GLU A 53 -10.87 -14.69 0.56
C GLU A 53 -9.40 -14.47 0.17
N VAL A 54 -8.67 -15.57 0.01
CA VAL A 54 -7.29 -15.56 -0.47
C VAL A 54 -7.25 -15.17 -1.94
N CYS A 55 -8.05 -15.84 -2.77
CA CYS A 55 -8.15 -15.54 -4.20
C CYS A 55 -8.60 -14.10 -4.43
N GLY A 56 -9.58 -13.60 -3.68
CA GLY A 56 -10.02 -12.20 -3.74
C GLY A 56 -8.90 -11.21 -3.46
N CYS A 57 -8.13 -11.40 -2.38
CA CYS A 57 -7.02 -10.50 -2.06
C CYS A 57 -5.93 -10.50 -3.15
N LEU A 58 -5.60 -11.68 -3.68
CA LEU A 58 -4.63 -11.81 -4.76
C LEU A 58 -5.11 -11.16 -6.06
N HIS A 59 -6.40 -11.30 -6.40
CA HIS A 59 -7.02 -10.62 -7.54
C HIS A 59 -6.92 -9.10 -7.42
N ASP A 60 -7.33 -8.55 -6.27
CA ASP A 60 -7.32 -7.10 -6.04
C ASP A 60 -5.89 -6.54 -6.10
N HIS A 61 -4.94 -7.26 -5.50
CA HIS A 61 -3.53 -6.87 -5.56
C HIS A 61 -2.99 -6.91 -6.99
N ALA A 62 -3.22 -8.00 -7.73
CA ALA A 62 -2.82 -8.14 -9.12
C ALA A 62 -3.40 -7.02 -10.00
N ALA A 63 -4.67 -6.70 -9.82
CA ALA A 63 -5.33 -5.63 -10.55
C ALA A 63 -4.73 -4.25 -10.25
N ALA A 64 -4.30 -4.01 -9.00
CA ALA A 64 -3.71 -2.74 -8.58
C ALA A 64 -2.26 -2.55 -9.06
N VAL A 65 -1.45 -3.62 -9.14
CA VAL A 65 -0.01 -3.49 -9.45
C VAL A 65 0.32 -3.61 -10.94
N VAL A 66 -0.52 -4.27 -11.75
CA VAL A 66 -0.29 -4.43 -13.19
C VAL A 66 -0.97 -3.29 -13.94
N GLU A 67 -0.19 -2.43 -14.58
CA GLU A 67 -0.68 -1.22 -15.25
C GLU A 67 -1.25 -1.52 -16.63
N ASP A 68 -0.54 -2.32 -17.43
CA ASP A 68 -0.97 -2.69 -18.78
C ASP A 68 -2.25 -3.51 -18.73
N ARG A 69 -3.26 -3.05 -19.47
CA ARG A 69 -4.59 -3.65 -19.44
C ARG A 69 -4.58 -5.09 -19.96
N ASP A 70 -3.85 -5.35 -21.04
CA ASP A 70 -3.89 -6.65 -21.70
C ASP A 70 -3.16 -7.69 -20.83
N LEU A 71 -2.04 -7.30 -20.19
CA LEU A 71 -1.35 -8.13 -19.20
C LEU A 71 -2.18 -8.35 -17.94
N ARG A 72 -2.88 -7.32 -17.45
CA ARG A 72 -3.78 -7.44 -16.29
C ARG A 72 -4.94 -8.38 -16.57
N GLU A 73 -5.58 -8.27 -17.72
CA GLU A 73 -6.68 -9.16 -18.13
C GLU A 73 -6.19 -10.61 -18.30
N ALA A 74 -5.05 -10.81 -18.95
CA ALA A 74 -4.47 -12.14 -19.12
C ALA A 74 -4.08 -12.79 -17.78
N LEU A 75 -3.53 -12.00 -16.85
CA LEU A 75 -3.21 -12.44 -15.50
C LEU A 75 -4.45 -12.80 -14.69
N LEU A 76 -5.46 -11.94 -14.68
CA LEU A 76 -6.71 -12.17 -13.96
C LEU A 76 -7.44 -13.42 -14.50
N ARG A 77 -7.33 -13.68 -15.81
CA ARG A 77 -7.82 -14.92 -16.42
C ARG A 77 -7.10 -16.17 -15.92
N GLY A 78 -5.81 -16.08 -15.63
CA GLY A 78 -4.98 -17.23 -15.21
C GLY A 78 -4.97 -17.49 -13.70
N ILE A 79 -5.57 -16.63 -12.88
CA ILE A 79 -5.71 -16.90 -11.44
C ILE A 79 -6.85 -17.90 -11.25
N SER A 80 -6.50 -19.08 -10.74
CA SER A 80 -7.41 -20.21 -10.52
C SER A 80 -7.55 -20.55 -9.02
N GLU A 81 -8.32 -21.59 -8.72
CA GLU A 81 -8.49 -22.19 -7.38
C GLU A 81 -7.15 -22.54 -6.71
N THR A 82 -6.09 -22.80 -7.49
CA THR A 82 -4.75 -23.10 -6.95
C THR A 82 -4.04 -21.86 -6.39
N GLY A 83 -4.53 -20.67 -6.73
CA GLY A 83 -3.95 -19.39 -6.35
C GLY A 83 -2.63 -19.05 -7.05
N VAL A 84 -2.13 -19.91 -7.96
CA VAL A 84 -0.92 -19.66 -8.75
C VAL A 84 -1.31 -18.87 -9.99
N PRO A 85 -0.89 -17.60 -10.14
CA PRO A 85 -1.23 -16.81 -11.32
C PRO A 85 -0.48 -17.34 -12.55
N THR A 86 -1.17 -17.43 -13.69
CA THR A 86 -0.59 -17.79 -14.99
C THR A 86 -0.95 -16.76 -16.07
N ILE A 87 -0.15 -16.69 -17.13
CA ILE A 87 -0.39 -15.86 -18.31
C ILE A 87 0.07 -16.69 -19.49
N GLU A 88 -0.87 -17.13 -20.33
CA GLU A 88 -0.50 -17.80 -21.58
C GLU A 88 -0.09 -16.78 -22.64
N THR A 89 0.85 -17.18 -23.48
CA THR A 89 1.48 -16.29 -24.47
C THR A 89 0.48 -15.83 -25.55
N ASP A 90 -0.53 -16.64 -25.85
CA ASP A 90 -1.59 -16.37 -26.81
C ASP A 90 -2.70 -15.46 -26.26
N TRP A 91 -2.78 -15.26 -24.95
CA TRP A 91 -3.73 -14.33 -24.32
C TRP A 91 -3.27 -12.87 -24.40
N VAL A 92 -2.00 -12.64 -24.74
CA VAL A 92 -1.37 -11.33 -24.78
C VAL A 92 -0.99 -10.98 -26.23
N PRO A 93 -1.20 -9.73 -26.70
CA PRO A 93 -0.74 -9.31 -28.01
C PRO A 93 0.75 -9.56 -28.22
N THR A 94 1.15 -9.96 -29.43
CA THR A 94 2.56 -10.32 -29.75
C THR A 94 3.56 -9.23 -29.38
N SER A 95 3.18 -7.95 -29.53
CA SER A 95 4.02 -6.81 -29.15
C SER A 95 4.33 -6.72 -27.65
N LYS A 96 3.54 -7.38 -26.80
CA LYS A 96 3.61 -7.31 -25.33
C LYS A 96 4.03 -8.62 -24.66
N GLN A 97 4.26 -9.69 -25.42
CA GLN A 97 4.66 -10.99 -24.86
C GLN A 97 5.99 -10.90 -24.08
N GLY A 98 6.89 -9.98 -24.47
CA GLY A 98 8.12 -9.69 -23.73
C GLY A 98 7.89 -9.13 -22.31
N GLU A 99 6.69 -8.62 -22.01
CA GLU A 99 6.33 -8.03 -20.71
C GLU A 99 5.70 -9.04 -19.73
N ILE A 100 5.46 -10.29 -20.15
CA ILE A 100 4.89 -11.35 -19.30
C ILE A 100 5.80 -11.63 -18.09
N GLY A 101 7.09 -11.88 -18.32
CA GLY A 101 8.07 -12.13 -17.24
C GLY A 101 8.23 -10.94 -16.27
N PRO A 102 8.41 -9.70 -16.78
CA PRO A 102 8.41 -8.50 -15.96
C PRO A 102 7.14 -8.33 -15.11
N THR A 103 5.96 -8.62 -15.67
CA THR A 103 4.68 -8.60 -14.94
C THR A 103 4.67 -9.56 -13.77
N PHE A 104 5.05 -10.82 -13.98
CA PHE A 104 5.17 -11.79 -12.89
C PHE A 104 6.17 -11.35 -11.82
N THR A 105 7.30 -10.77 -12.24
CA THR A 105 8.29 -10.24 -11.30
C THR A 105 7.70 -9.12 -10.44
N LYS A 106 6.88 -8.23 -11.03
CA LYS A 106 6.23 -7.11 -10.32
C LYS A 106 5.28 -7.61 -9.22
N ILE A 107 4.57 -8.71 -9.46
CA ILE A 107 3.61 -9.31 -8.51
C ILE A 107 4.32 -10.18 -7.47
N ALA A 108 5.30 -10.98 -7.88
CA ALA A 108 5.97 -11.93 -7.01
C ALA A 108 6.99 -11.26 -6.08
N LYS A 109 7.66 -10.19 -6.52
CA LYS A 109 8.75 -9.56 -5.77
C LYS A 109 8.32 -9.09 -4.36
N PRO A 110 7.19 -8.40 -4.15
CA PRO A 110 6.74 -8.04 -2.80
C PRO A 110 6.55 -9.26 -1.88
N THR A 111 6.00 -10.35 -2.42
CA THR A 111 5.80 -11.60 -1.68
C THR A 111 7.13 -12.27 -1.31
N LEU A 112 8.07 -12.37 -2.25
CA LEU A 112 9.37 -12.97 -2.00
C LEU A 112 10.21 -12.13 -1.02
N GLN A 113 10.20 -10.81 -1.15
CA GLN A 113 10.82 -9.92 -0.17
C GLN A 113 10.15 -10.06 1.20
N CYS A 114 8.83 -10.26 1.25
CA CYS A 114 8.13 -10.59 2.49
C CYS A 114 8.70 -11.84 3.16
N MET A 115 8.74 -12.95 2.44
CA MET A 115 9.03 -14.26 3.01
C MET A 115 10.51 -14.47 3.32
N PHE A 116 11.41 -13.89 2.51
CA PHE A 116 12.83 -14.25 2.53
C PHE A 116 13.78 -13.09 2.83
N ASP A 117 13.31 -11.85 2.83
CA ASP A 117 14.12 -10.66 3.11
C ASP A 117 13.48 -9.82 4.25
N PRO A 118 13.37 -10.34 5.49
CA PRO A 118 12.82 -9.58 6.62
C PRO A 118 13.59 -8.26 6.79
N ALA A 119 12.86 -7.16 6.94
CA ALA A 119 13.45 -5.87 7.27
C ALA A 119 14.34 -6.03 8.51
N LYS A 120 15.63 -5.71 8.36
CA LYS A 120 16.61 -5.71 9.47
C LYS A 120 16.28 -4.66 10.51
#